data_AF-A0A1D8GD45-F1
#
_entry.id   AF-A0A1D8GD45-F1
#
_cell.length_a   1.000
_cell.length_b   1.000
_cell.length_c   1.000
_cell.angle_alpha   90.00
_cell.angle_beta   90.00
_cell.angle_gamma   90.00
#
_symmetry.space_group_name_H-M   'P 1'
#
loop_
_entity.id
_entity.type
_entity.pdbx_description
1 polymer ?
#
loop_
_entity_poly.entity_id
_entity_poly.type
_entity_poly.pdbx_seq_one_letter_code
_entity_poly.pdbx_strand_id
1 'polypeptide(L)'
;MRKFLLGKGVDNLTRNKGIGIRGINIVYLLTALLLISLGAAYQEKDVLKGLLFTEYVLVLLPPLIYIKLKGDSFKRVLRLNALRLKHAVMVIFITILSYPVALFFNLVGMTLLSTFGEIIQPPIPTAENFREYFILMLVISVSAGICEEVYFRGLILRGYEGLGIANAIVISSVLFGVFHFNLQNLLGPIVLGLIFGYLVYRTDSIFAGILGHITNNGVAVTLGYIANVANERLMDQPVDPIQEALPGTLQLIGATFLVGVWATVSGLLAYLLLRVIIRETEGRTQGHVEEPVSKSKVSFFAFIPVILTLLLFAYIGYLQILQMGMVK
;
A
#
# COMPACT_ATOMS: atom_id res chain seq x y z
N MET A 1 56.40 15.42 -10.22
CA MET A 1 55.95 14.14 -9.63
C MET A 1 55.05 14.49 -8.45
N ARG A 2 53.74 14.24 -8.35
CA ARG A 2 52.85 13.20 -8.89
C ARG A 2 51.53 13.82 -9.40
N LYS A 3 51.23 13.55 -10.67
CA LYS A 3 49.89 13.53 -11.30
C LYS A 3 49.52 12.05 -11.40
N PHE A 4 48.27 11.67 -11.12
CA PHE A 4 47.59 10.34 -11.17
C PHE A 4 47.02 10.00 -9.78
N LEU A 5 45.72 9.84 -9.51
CA LEU A 5 44.59 9.34 -10.29
C LEU A 5 43.28 10.04 -9.84
N LEU A 6 42.82 11.03 -10.62
CA LEU A 6 41.40 11.36 -10.67
C LEU A 6 40.76 10.37 -11.66
N GLY A 7 40.20 9.29 -11.11
CA GLY A 7 39.58 8.22 -11.86
C GLY A 7 38.11 8.51 -12.15
N LYS A 8 37.88 9.14 -13.31
CA LYS A 8 36.66 9.08 -14.13
C LYS A 8 35.36 9.62 -13.49
N GLY A 9 35.21 10.94 -13.60
CA GLY A 9 33.90 11.48 -13.99
C GLY A 9 33.47 10.80 -15.29
N VAL A 10 32.48 9.91 -15.19
CA VAL A 10 31.78 9.38 -16.35
C VAL A 10 30.69 10.39 -16.65
N ASP A 11 30.92 11.18 -17.71
CA ASP A 11 29.88 11.82 -18.50
C ASP A 11 28.68 10.87 -18.66
N ASN A 12 27.60 11.14 -17.94
CA ASN A 12 26.32 10.45 -18.08
C ASN A 12 25.15 11.43 -18.26
N LEU A 13 25.44 12.68 -18.60
CA LEU A 13 24.43 13.74 -18.80
C LEU A 13 23.67 13.63 -20.14
N THR A 14 23.79 12.53 -20.89
CA THR A 14 23.08 12.30 -22.17
C THR A 14 22.55 10.87 -22.37
N ARG A 15 22.29 10.10 -21.29
CA ARG A 15 21.52 8.86 -21.42
C ARG A 15 20.04 9.11 -21.11
N ASN A 16 19.24 9.15 -22.17
CA ASN A 16 17.78 8.97 -22.15
C ASN A 16 17.38 7.53 -21.73
N LYS A 17 18.14 6.91 -20.82
CA LYS A 17 18.02 5.51 -20.36
C LYS A 17 17.72 5.50 -18.87
N GLY A 18 16.51 5.07 -18.51
CA GLY A 18 16.04 4.99 -17.13
C GLY A 18 14.53 5.20 -17.03
N ILE A 19 13.94 4.77 -15.93
CA ILE A 19 12.54 5.06 -15.63
C ILE A 19 12.34 6.56 -15.37
N GLY A 20 11.36 7.18 -16.04
CA GLY A 20 11.03 8.60 -15.85
C GLY A 20 9.62 8.81 -15.30
N ILE A 21 9.40 9.93 -14.59
CA ILE A 21 8.13 10.30 -13.92
C ILE A 21 6.94 10.24 -14.89
N ARG A 22 7.09 10.75 -16.12
CA ARG A 22 5.99 10.69 -17.10
C ARG A 22 5.59 9.25 -17.43
N GLY A 23 6.57 8.37 -17.63
CA GLY A 23 6.29 6.99 -18.02
C GLY A 23 5.72 6.16 -16.89
N ILE A 24 6.21 6.31 -15.65
CA ILE A 24 5.61 5.64 -14.48
C ILE A 24 4.17 6.11 -14.25
N ASN A 25 3.86 7.39 -14.50
CA ASN A 25 2.51 7.93 -14.36
C ASN A 25 1.57 7.40 -15.43
N ILE A 26 2.05 7.21 -16.66
CA ILE A 26 1.28 6.54 -17.72
C ILE A 26 1.00 5.08 -17.34
N VAL A 27 2.00 4.35 -16.84
CA VAL A 27 1.81 2.97 -16.34
C VAL A 27 0.78 2.94 -15.20
N TYR A 28 0.83 3.90 -14.28
CA TYR A 28 -0.15 4.08 -13.21
C TYR A 28 -1.58 4.25 -13.73
N LEU A 29 -1.81 5.21 -14.64
CA LEU A 29 -3.12 5.46 -15.22
C LEU A 29 -3.64 4.24 -15.99
N LEU A 30 -2.82 3.60 -16.83
CA LEU A 30 -3.24 2.45 -17.61
C LEU A 30 -3.61 1.27 -16.70
N THR A 31 -2.82 1.02 -15.67
CA THR A 31 -3.11 -0.05 -14.72
C THR A 31 -4.40 0.25 -13.96
N ALA A 32 -4.57 1.48 -13.47
CA ALA A 32 -5.79 1.92 -12.82
C ALA A 32 -7.05 1.72 -13.69
N LEU A 33 -7.00 2.09 -14.97
CA LEU A 33 -8.09 1.88 -15.92
C LEU A 33 -8.37 0.39 -16.13
N LEU A 34 -7.34 -0.45 -16.23
CA LEU A 34 -7.50 -1.90 -16.37
C LEU A 34 -8.08 -2.56 -15.12
N LEU A 35 -7.75 -2.07 -13.92
CA LEU A 35 -8.31 -2.57 -12.66
C LEU A 35 -9.82 -2.35 -12.59
N ILE A 36 -10.27 -1.11 -12.82
CA ILE A 36 -11.70 -0.77 -12.72
C ILE A 36 -12.55 -1.34 -13.86
N SER A 37 -11.91 -1.82 -14.93
CA SER A 37 -12.59 -2.43 -16.08
C SER A 37 -12.39 -3.95 -16.10
N LEU A 38 -11.27 -4.41 -16.64
CA LEU A 38 -10.97 -5.82 -16.84
C LEU A 38 -10.81 -6.58 -15.51
N GLY A 39 -10.16 -5.97 -14.52
CA GLY A 39 -10.00 -6.54 -13.19
C GLY A 39 -11.34 -6.78 -12.51
N ALA A 40 -12.17 -5.74 -12.44
CA ALA A 40 -13.53 -5.81 -11.90
C ALA A 40 -14.37 -6.89 -12.61
N ALA A 41 -14.38 -6.90 -13.96
CA ALA A 41 -15.15 -7.87 -14.74
C ALA A 41 -14.69 -9.33 -14.56
N TYR A 42 -13.42 -9.57 -14.24
CA TYR A 42 -12.91 -10.91 -13.95
C TYR A 42 -13.23 -11.36 -12.52
N GLN A 43 -13.13 -10.45 -11.55
CA GLN A 43 -13.47 -10.74 -10.14
C GLN A 43 -14.97 -11.00 -9.95
N GLU A 44 -15.84 -10.36 -10.73
CA GLU A 44 -17.28 -10.62 -10.70
C GLU A 44 -17.63 -12.07 -11.09
N LYS A 45 -16.83 -12.70 -11.96
CA LYS A 45 -17.05 -14.08 -12.41
C LYS A 45 -16.53 -15.12 -11.42
N ASP A 46 -15.36 -14.86 -10.86
CA ASP A 46 -14.69 -15.73 -9.87
C ASP A 46 -13.71 -14.87 -9.08
N VAL A 47 -14.04 -14.59 -7.83
CA VAL A 47 -13.28 -13.64 -7.00
C VAL A 47 -11.82 -14.08 -6.84
N LEU A 48 -11.56 -15.36 -6.57
CA LEU A 48 -10.20 -15.86 -6.31
C LEU A 48 -9.34 -15.82 -7.58
N LYS A 49 -9.87 -16.31 -8.70
CA LYS A 49 -9.14 -16.27 -9.98
C LYS A 49 -8.99 -14.83 -10.48
N GLY A 50 -9.99 -14.00 -10.26
CA GLY A 50 -9.97 -12.58 -10.57
C GLY A 50 -8.91 -11.83 -9.77
N LEU A 51 -8.76 -12.11 -8.47
CA LEU A 51 -7.69 -11.55 -7.63
C LEU A 51 -6.32 -11.97 -8.15
N LEU A 52 -6.10 -13.26 -8.42
CA LEU A 52 -4.83 -13.73 -8.98
C LEU A 52 -4.51 -13.09 -10.35
N PHE A 53 -5.51 -12.95 -11.21
CA PHE A 53 -5.35 -12.26 -12.49
C PHE A 53 -4.97 -10.80 -12.29
N THR A 54 -5.69 -10.09 -11.42
CA THR A 54 -5.38 -8.71 -11.05
C THR A 54 -3.94 -8.58 -10.55
N GLU A 55 -3.54 -9.38 -9.56
CA GLU A 55 -2.21 -9.28 -8.96
C GLU A 55 -1.08 -9.58 -9.95
N TYR A 56 -1.14 -10.72 -10.64
CA TYR A 56 -0.01 -11.15 -11.46
C TYR A 56 0.00 -10.52 -12.86
N VAL A 57 -1.17 -10.27 -13.45
CA VAL A 57 -1.26 -9.76 -14.82
C VAL A 57 -1.42 -8.24 -14.85
N LEU A 58 -2.29 -7.68 -14.03
CA LEU A 58 -2.56 -6.24 -14.07
C LEU A 58 -1.57 -5.46 -13.20
N VAL A 59 -1.20 -5.97 -12.02
CA VAL A 59 -0.32 -5.25 -11.10
C VAL A 59 1.15 -5.62 -11.34
N LEU A 60 1.56 -6.88 -11.26
CA LEU A 60 2.98 -7.25 -11.33
C LEU A 60 3.59 -7.06 -12.73
N LEU A 61 2.86 -7.39 -13.80
CA LEU A 61 3.45 -7.45 -15.14
C LEU A 61 3.81 -6.06 -15.72
N PRO A 62 2.96 -5.01 -15.64
CA PRO A 62 3.29 -3.69 -16.21
C PRO A 62 4.59 -3.06 -15.71
N PRO A 63 4.92 -3.04 -14.39
CA PRO A 63 6.18 -2.48 -13.94
C PRO A 63 7.37 -3.29 -14.46
N LEU A 64 7.25 -4.62 -14.54
CA LEU A 64 8.32 -5.46 -15.06
C LEU A 64 8.58 -5.22 -16.56
N ILE A 65 7.51 -5.12 -17.35
CA ILE A 65 7.60 -4.77 -18.77
C ILE A 65 8.21 -3.39 -18.93
N TYR A 66 7.73 -2.39 -18.18
CA TYR A 66 8.21 -1.01 -18.30
C TYR A 66 9.70 -0.88 -17.95
N ILE A 67 10.17 -1.53 -16.88
CA ILE A 67 11.60 -1.57 -16.50
C ILE A 67 12.43 -2.17 -17.64
N LYS A 68 11.97 -3.30 -18.21
CA LYS A 68 12.65 -3.97 -19.32
C LYS A 68 12.70 -3.10 -20.58
N LEU A 69 11.59 -2.46 -20.95
CA LEU A 69 11.50 -1.56 -22.12
C LEU A 69 12.40 -0.33 -21.98
N LYS A 70 12.58 0.19 -20.76
CA LYS A 70 13.53 1.28 -20.49
C LYS A 70 14.99 0.84 -20.45
N GLY A 71 15.25 -0.46 -20.61
CA GLY A 71 16.60 -1.03 -20.54
C GLY A 71 17.22 -0.86 -19.16
N ASP A 72 16.38 -0.84 -18.13
CA ASP A 72 16.77 -0.51 -16.77
C ASP A 72 17.02 -1.76 -15.92
N SER A 73 17.87 -1.67 -14.89
CA SER A 73 18.24 -2.82 -14.07
C SER A 73 17.15 -3.12 -13.03
N PHE A 74 16.57 -4.32 -13.09
CA PHE A 74 15.63 -4.81 -12.08
C PHE A 74 16.20 -4.73 -10.66
N LYS A 75 17.46 -5.15 -10.47
CA LYS A 75 18.10 -5.08 -9.16
C LYS A 75 18.17 -3.65 -8.61
N ARG A 76 18.45 -2.67 -9.49
CA ARG A 76 18.49 -1.25 -9.10
C ARG A 76 17.08 -0.73 -8.82
N VAL A 77 16.16 -0.87 -9.77
CA VAL A 77 14.81 -0.29 -9.64
C VAL A 77 14.07 -0.92 -8.46
N LEU A 78 14.04 -2.25 -8.39
CA LEU A 78 13.30 -3.00 -7.37
C LEU A 78 14.08 -3.18 -6.07
N ARG A 79 15.29 -2.64 -5.89
CA ARG A 79 16.09 -2.82 -4.67
C ARG A 79 16.17 -4.27 -4.21
N LEU A 80 16.62 -5.16 -5.10
CA LEU A 80 16.75 -6.60 -4.81
C LEU A 80 17.98 -6.91 -3.95
N ASN A 81 18.14 -6.17 -2.85
CA ASN A 81 19.18 -6.38 -1.85
C ASN A 81 18.63 -7.24 -0.72
N ALA A 82 19.48 -8.07 -0.11
CA ALA A 82 19.08 -8.93 0.98
C ALA A 82 18.66 -8.14 2.22
N LEU A 83 17.51 -8.50 2.81
CA LEU A 83 17.08 -7.99 4.09
C LEU A 83 17.76 -8.79 5.22
N ARG A 84 18.38 -8.09 6.16
CA ARG A 84 18.98 -8.76 7.34
C ARG A 84 17.89 -9.42 8.17
N LEU A 85 18.13 -10.63 8.67
CA LEU A 85 17.15 -11.38 9.47
C LEU A 85 16.61 -10.56 10.66
N LYS A 86 17.50 -9.84 11.37
CA LYS A 86 17.09 -8.93 12.45
C LYS A 86 16.08 -7.87 11.99
N HIS A 87 16.33 -7.26 10.83
CA HIS A 87 15.43 -6.26 10.25
C HIS A 87 14.14 -6.90 9.74
N ALA A 88 14.20 -8.11 9.19
CA ALA A 88 13.01 -8.86 8.80
C ALA A 88 12.07 -9.14 9.99
N VAL A 89 12.62 -9.63 11.11
CA VAL A 89 11.85 -9.86 12.34
C VAL A 89 11.27 -8.55 12.87
N MET A 90 12.04 -7.46 12.87
CA MET A 90 11.54 -6.15 13.28
C MET A 90 10.43 -5.63 12.37
N VAL A 91 10.53 -5.82 11.06
CA VAL A 91 9.47 -5.45 10.09
C VAL A 91 8.16 -6.16 10.42
N ILE A 92 8.19 -7.45 10.75
CA ILE A 92 6.98 -8.21 11.16
C ILE A 92 6.35 -7.57 12.40
N PHE A 93 7.13 -7.36 13.46
CA PHE A 93 6.62 -6.76 14.70
C PHE A 93 6.13 -5.32 14.52
N ILE A 94 6.89 -4.48 13.79
CA ILE A 94 6.47 -3.12 13.43
C ILE A 94 5.14 -3.17 12.71
N THR A 95 4.95 -4.10 11.77
CA THR A 95 3.71 -4.20 11.00
C THR A 95 2.53 -4.62 11.87
N ILE A 96 2.69 -5.66 12.70
CA ILE A 96 1.63 -6.10 13.63
C ILE A 96 1.25 -4.96 14.59
N LEU A 97 2.23 -4.24 15.14
CA LEU A 97 2.01 -3.10 16.01
C LEU A 97 1.43 -1.88 15.27
N SER A 98 1.63 -1.77 13.97
CA SER A 98 1.06 -0.68 13.16
C SER A 98 -0.34 -1.00 12.64
N TYR A 99 -0.81 -2.24 12.74
CA TYR A 99 -2.14 -2.64 12.28
C TYR A 99 -3.27 -1.83 12.96
N PRO A 100 -3.29 -1.64 14.30
CA PRO A 100 -4.29 -0.77 14.94
C PRO A 100 -4.20 0.69 14.49
N VAL A 101 -3.00 1.17 14.15
CA VAL A 101 -2.80 2.55 13.63
C VAL A 101 -3.46 2.68 12.26
N ALA A 102 -3.22 1.74 11.35
CA ALA A 102 -3.85 1.74 10.03
C ALA A 102 -5.38 1.61 10.14
N LEU A 103 -5.87 0.71 11.02
CA LEU A 103 -7.29 0.54 11.29
C LEU A 103 -7.91 1.82 11.85
N PHE A 104 -7.25 2.49 12.80
CA PHE A 104 -7.70 3.77 13.35
C PHE A 104 -7.94 4.81 12.26
N PHE A 105 -6.95 5.04 11.39
CA PHE A 105 -7.08 6.02 10.31
C PHE A 105 -8.18 5.63 9.32
N ASN A 106 -8.36 4.34 9.05
CA ASN A 106 -9.46 3.88 8.21
C ASN A 106 -10.83 4.12 8.86
N LEU A 107 -10.97 3.84 10.15
CA LEU A 107 -12.18 4.10 10.92
C LEU A 107 -12.50 5.60 11.05
N VAL A 108 -11.48 6.46 11.14
CA VAL A 108 -11.68 7.92 11.02
C VAL A 108 -12.32 8.27 9.68
N GLY A 109 -11.79 7.72 8.58
CA GLY A 109 -12.36 7.91 7.24
C GLY A 109 -13.81 7.43 7.16
N MET A 110 -14.09 6.22 7.65
CA MET A 110 -15.43 5.64 7.68
C MET A 110 -16.40 6.44 8.56
N THR A 111 -15.96 6.92 9.71
CA THR A 111 -16.78 7.76 10.62
C THR A 111 -17.17 9.08 9.96
N LEU A 112 -16.25 9.67 9.19
CA LEU A 112 -16.56 10.87 8.40
C LEU A 112 -17.56 10.55 7.28
N LEU A 113 -17.37 9.42 6.58
CA LEU A 113 -18.27 9.00 5.50
C LEU A 113 -19.67 8.65 6.00
N SER A 114 -19.80 8.11 7.22
CA SER A 114 -21.10 7.72 7.79
C SER A 114 -22.00 8.93 8.08
N THR A 115 -21.45 10.16 8.01
CA THR A 115 -22.25 11.39 8.08
C THR A 115 -23.07 11.64 6.81
N PHE A 116 -22.71 11.01 5.69
CA PHE A 116 -23.40 11.14 4.41
C PHE A 116 -24.44 10.04 4.14
N GLY A 117 -24.41 8.94 4.89
CA GLY A 117 -25.33 7.81 4.76
C GLY A 117 -24.79 6.54 5.39
N GLU A 118 -25.46 5.42 5.18
CA GLU A 118 -25.00 4.13 5.72
C GLU A 118 -23.73 3.64 5.01
N ILE A 119 -22.80 3.11 5.80
CA ILE A 119 -21.54 2.55 5.29
C ILE A 119 -21.82 1.23 4.60
N ILE A 120 -21.48 1.15 3.30
CA ILE A 120 -21.66 -0.04 2.47
C ILE A 120 -20.29 -0.68 2.24
N GLN A 121 -19.90 -1.61 3.11
CA GLN A 121 -18.67 -2.36 2.94
C GLN A 121 -18.84 -3.39 1.80
N PRO A 122 -17.95 -3.41 0.79
CA PRO A 122 -17.95 -4.51 -0.17
C PRO A 122 -17.64 -5.83 0.56
N PRO A 123 -18.24 -6.96 0.16
CA PRO A 123 -17.99 -8.24 0.81
C PRO A 123 -16.50 -8.60 0.65
N ILE A 124 -15.82 -8.77 1.78
CA ILE A 124 -14.43 -9.23 1.82
C ILE A 124 -14.47 -10.76 1.89
N PRO A 125 -13.74 -11.49 1.02
CA PRO A 125 -13.61 -12.94 1.15
C PRO A 125 -13.03 -13.29 2.52
N THR A 126 -13.79 -14.03 3.32
CA THR A 126 -13.36 -14.60 4.60
C THR A 126 -13.38 -16.12 4.51
N ALA A 127 -12.51 -16.77 5.27
CA ALA A 127 -12.43 -18.23 5.28
C ALA A 127 -13.39 -18.81 6.32
N GLU A 128 -14.03 -19.93 6.02
CA GLU A 128 -14.86 -20.68 6.97
C GLU A 128 -14.11 -21.88 7.55
N ASN A 129 -13.11 -22.39 6.80
CA ASN A 129 -12.31 -23.53 7.21
C ASN A 129 -10.82 -23.31 6.96
N PHE A 130 -9.99 -24.20 7.53
CA PHE A 130 -8.54 -24.11 7.43
C PHE A 130 -8.01 -24.14 5.98
N ARG A 131 -8.68 -24.88 5.09
CA ARG A 131 -8.28 -24.96 3.67
C ARG A 131 -8.48 -23.62 2.98
N GLU A 132 -9.64 -23.00 3.17
CA GLU A 132 -9.91 -21.66 2.66
C GLU A 132 -8.99 -20.61 3.27
N TYR A 133 -8.72 -20.69 4.58
CA TYR A 133 -7.77 -19.80 5.25
C TYR A 133 -6.40 -19.84 4.58
N PHE A 134 -5.90 -21.05 4.29
CA PHE A 134 -4.62 -21.22 3.60
C PHE A 134 -4.65 -20.65 2.18
N ILE A 135 -5.73 -20.86 1.44
CA ILE A 135 -5.91 -20.29 0.08
C ILE A 135 -5.91 -18.76 0.15
N LEU A 136 -6.70 -18.17 1.04
CA LEU A 136 -6.77 -16.71 1.21
C LEU A 136 -5.45 -16.12 1.67
N MET A 137 -4.68 -16.83 2.50
CA MET A 137 -3.32 -16.41 2.88
C MET A 137 -2.41 -16.31 1.65
N LEU A 138 -2.48 -17.27 0.72
CA LEU A 138 -1.68 -17.21 -0.51
C LEU A 138 -2.15 -16.13 -1.47
N VAL A 139 -3.47 -15.97 -1.64
CA VAL A 139 -4.04 -15.03 -2.62
C VAL A 139 -4.02 -13.60 -2.10
N ILE A 140 -4.63 -13.33 -0.94
CA ILE A 140 -4.83 -11.97 -0.41
C ILE A 140 -3.58 -11.45 0.30
N SER A 141 -2.76 -12.32 0.89
CA SER A 141 -1.55 -11.89 1.60
C SER A 141 -0.29 -12.04 0.76
N VAL A 142 0.06 -13.26 0.35
CA VAL A 142 1.35 -13.50 -0.35
C VAL A 142 1.37 -12.87 -1.75
N SER A 143 0.33 -13.09 -2.55
CA SER A 143 0.29 -12.59 -3.94
C SER A 143 0.27 -11.06 -3.97
N ALA A 144 -0.65 -10.43 -3.24
CA ALA A 144 -0.74 -8.97 -3.12
C ALA A 144 0.55 -8.36 -2.58
N GLY A 145 1.09 -8.92 -1.49
CA GLY A 145 2.30 -8.41 -0.87
C GLY A 145 3.54 -8.45 -1.77
N ILE A 146 3.61 -9.38 -2.72
CA ILE A 146 4.68 -9.40 -3.73
C ILE A 146 4.39 -8.42 -4.86
N CYS A 147 3.19 -8.51 -5.45
CA CYS A 147 2.84 -7.81 -6.68
C CYS A 147 2.74 -6.30 -6.47
N GLU A 148 2.02 -5.88 -5.44
CA GLU A 148 1.84 -4.47 -5.11
C GLU A 148 3.15 -3.84 -4.66
N GLU A 149 3.99 -4.52 -3.90
CA GLU A 149 5.28 -3.94 -3.48
C GLU A 149 6.24 -3.74 -4.64
N VAL A 150 6.28 -4.66 -5.62
CA VAL A 150 7.02 -4.47 -6.88
C VAL A 150 6.52 -3.24 -7.62
N TYR A 151 5.22 -3.02 -7.64
CA TYR A 151 4.61 -1.87 -8.29
C TYR A 151 4.94 -0.56 -7.55
N PHE A 152 4.59 -0.47 -6.28
CA PHE A 152 4.64 0.77 -5.52
C PHE A 152 6.02 1.07 -4.97
N ARG A 153 6.65 0.13 -4.26
CA ARG A 153 7.95 0.35 -3.61
C ARG A 153 9.10 0.15 -4.59
N GLY A 154 8.90 -0.71 -5.59
CA GLY A 154 9.83 -0.92 -6.70
C GLY A 154 9.77 0.18 -7.74
N LEU A 155 8.66 0.32 -8.47
CA LEU A 155 8.57 1.27 -9.59
C LEU A 155 8.22 2.70 -9.16
N ILE A 156 7.10 2.91 -8.47
CA ILE A 156 6.56 4.26 -8.20
C ILE A 156 7.48 5.03 -7.26
N LEU A 157 7.79 4.47 -6.09
CA LEU A 157 8.70 5.07 -5.11
C LEU A 157 10.03 5.43 -5.78
N ARG A 158 10.67 4.49 -6.47
CA ARG A 158 11.95 4.73 -7.16
C ARG A 158 11.84 5.86 -8.18
N GLY A 159 10.78 5.87 -8.97
CA GLY A 159 10.58 6.87 -10.02
C GLY A 159 10.36 8.30 -9.50
N TYR A 160 9.95 8.46 -8.24
CA TYR A 160 9.75 9.76 -7.60
C TYR A 160 10.92 10.22 -6.72
N GLU A 161 11.97 9.41 -6.50
CA GLU A 161 13.10 9.77 -5.62
C GLU A 161 13.84 11.04 -6.06
N GLY A 162 13.84 11.32 -7.36
CA GLY A 162 14.40 12.56 -7.91
C GLY A 162 13.73 13.84 -7.38
N LEU A 163 12.51 13.76 -6.84
CA LEU A 163 11.82 14.88 -6.18
C LEU A 163 12.17 15.01 -4.69
N GLY A 164 13.07 14.17 -4.18
CA GLY A 164 13.41 14.02 -2.77
C GLY A 164 12.66 12.85 -2.13
N ILE A 165 13.38 12.09 -1.30
CA ILE A 165 12.88 10.84 -0.71
C ILE A 165 11.57 11.00 0.08
N ALA A 166 11.42 12.09 0.84
CA ALA A 166 10.20 12.35 1.60
C ALA A 166 8.98 12.48 0.67
N ASN A 167 9.12 13.22 -0.43
CA ASN A 167 8.05 13.36 -1.43
C ASN A 167 7.77 12.03 -2.12
N ALA A 168 8.81 11.25 -2.44
CA ALA A 168 8.66 9.96 -3.08
C ALA A 168 7.86 8.97 -2.22
N ILE A 169 8.16 8.90 -0.91
CA ILE A 169 7.42 8.07 0.05
C ILE A 169 5.96 8.54 0.13
N VAL A 170 5.72 9.84 0.31
CA VAL A 170 4.35 10.38 0.42
C VAL A 170 3.55 10.13 -0.86
N ILE A 171 4.09 10.47 -2.03
CA ILE A 171 3.42 10.29 -3.32
C ILE A 171 3.11 8.81 -3.54
N SER A 172 4.11 7.92 -3.37
CA SER A 172 3.89 6.48 -3.53
C SER A 172 2.81 5.94 -2.59
N SER A 173 2.73 6.46 -1.37
CA SER A 173 1.76 6.02 -0.35
C SER A 173 0.34 6.50 -0.66
N VAL A 174 0.21 7.75 -1.13
CA VAL A 174 -1.09 8.29 -1.57
C VAL A 174 -1.59 7.54 -2.80
N LEU A 175 -0.73 7.31 -3.79
CA LEU A 175 -1.08 6.53 -4.97
C LEU A 175 -1.46 5.09 -4.61
N PHE A 176 -0.79 4.47 -3.64
CA PHE A 176 -1.15 3.15 -3.13
C PHE A 176 -2.58 3.11 -2.56
N GLY A 177 -2.97 4.08 -1.72
CA GLY A 177 -4.35 4.15 -1.22
C GLY A 177 -5.39 4.42 -2.30
N VAL A 178 -5.10 5.35 -3.22
CA VAL A 178 -5.99 5.68 -4.36
C VAL A 178 -6.23 4.47 -5.26
N PHE A 179 -5.24 3.60 -5.42
CA PHE A 179 -5.29 2.44 -6.29
C PHE A 179 -6.38 1.41 -5.92
N HIS A 180 -6.89 1.48 -4.69
CA HIS A 180 -7.97 0.61 -4.22
C HIS A 180 -9.37 1.06 -4.69
N PHE A 181 -9.52 2.29 -5.21
CA PHE A 181 -10.81 2.85 -5.66
C PHE A 181 -11.96 2.71 -4.65
N ASN A 182 -11.63 2.69 -3.35
CA ASN A 182 -12.58 2.57 -2.26
C ASN A 182 -12.33 3.67 -1.23
N LEU A 183 -13.26 4.62 -1.14
CA LEU A 183 -13.13 5.76 -0.22
C LEU A 183 -13.16 5.33 1.26
N GLN A 184 -13.85 4.24 1.57
CA GLN A 184 -13.90 3.63 2.91
C GLN A 184 -12.60 2.89 3.26
N ASN A 185 -11.74 2.59 2.28
CA ASN A 185 -10.44 1.94 2.46
C ASN A 185 -9.28 2.80 1.92
N LEU A 186 -9.34 4.12 2.14
CA LEU A 186 -8.30 5.04 1.64
C LEU A 186 -7.19 5.29 2.67
N LEU A 187 -7.56 5.67 3.89
CA LEU A 187 -6.59 6.20 4.85
C LEU A 187 -5.69 5.12 5.47
N GLY A 188 -6.23 3.93 5.72
CA GLY A 188 -5.44 2.79 6.23
C GLY A 188 -4.29 2.41 5.31
N PRO A 189 -4.56 2.11 4.02
CA PRO A 189 -3.50 1.82 3.05
C PRO A 189 -2.48 2.94 2.90
N ILE A 190 -2.86 4.23 2.95
CA ILE A 190 -1.89 5.34 2.90
C ILE A 190 -0.91 5.27 4.07
N VAL A 191 -1.39 5.01 5.29
CA VAL A 191 -0.53 4.91 6.49
C VAL A 191 0.46 3.75 6.37
N LEU A 192 0.00 2.57 5.95
CA LEU A 192 0.88 1.42 5.68
C LEU A 192 1.84 1.70 4.51
N GLY A 193 1.33 2.40 3.51
CA GLY A 193 2.04 3.15 2.47
C GLY A 193 3.35 3.74 2.99
N LEU A 194 3.18 4.69 3.91
CA LEU A 194 4.25 5.49 4.48
C LEU A 194 5.24 4.62 5.27
N ILE A 195 4.73 3.68 6.07
CA ILE A 195 5.55 2.79 6.90
C ILE A 195 6.42 1.89 6.03
N PHE A 196 5.84 1.17 5.07
CA PHE A 196 6.60 0.25 4.22
C PHE A 196 7.53 1.00 3.25
N GLY A 197 7.09 2.14 2.69
CA GLY A 197 7.93 2.99 1.87
C GLY A 197 9.16 3.49 2.63
N TYR A 198 8.98 3.89 3.88
CA TYR A 198 10.08 4.27 4.76
C TYR A 198 10.98 3.07 5.10
N LEU A 199 10.42 1.92 5.46
CA LEU A 199 11.21 0.71 5.74
C LEU A 199 12.06 0.28 4.54
N VAL A 200 11.48 0.22 3.33
CA VAL A 200 12.19 -0.10 2.09
C VAL A 200 13.32 0.91 1.83
N TYR A 201 13.08 2.20 2.04
CA TYR A 201 14.12 3.22 1.94
C TYR A 201 15.24 2.96 2.95
N ARG A 202 14.92 2.72 4.23
CA ARG A 202 15.91 2.51 5.29
C ARG A 202 16.73 1.25 5.10
N THR A 203 16.12 0.15 4.69
CA THR A 203 16.80 -1.13 4.50
C THR A 203 17.41 -1.29 3.10
N ASP A 204 17.12 -0.36 2.19
CA ASP A 204 17.39 -0.44 0.75
C ASP A 204 17.03 -1.81 0.17
N SER A 205 15.88 -2.35 0.58
CA SER A 205 15.45 -3.70 0.25
C SER A 205 13.94 -3.76 0.11
N ILE A 206 13.44 -4.14 -1.06
CA ILE A 206 11.99 -4.31 -1.30
C ILE A 206 11.39 -5.42 -0.44
N PHE A 207 12.20 -6.38 0.00
CA PHE A 207 11.74 -7.47 0.86
C PHE A 207 11.23 -6.96 2.21
N ALA A 208 11.65 -5.77 2.67
CA ALA A 208 11.05 -5.15 3.85
C ALA A 208 9.60 -4.74 3.61
N GLY A 209 9.30 -4.20 2.42
CA GLY A 209 7.94 -3.89 1.99
C GLY A 209 7.11 -5.15 1.80
N ILE A 210 7.63 -6.14 1.05
CA ILE A 210 6.96 -7.43 0.80
C ILE A 210 6.60 -8.13 2.11
N LEU A 211 7.57 -8.24 3.03
CA LEU A 211 7.33 -8.91 4.32
C LEU A 211 6.30 -8.15 5.17
N GLY A 212 6.38 -6.82 5.20
CA GLY A 212 5.40 -5.99 5.89
C GLY A 212 4.00 -6.19 5.30
N HIS A 213 3.85 -6.09 3.99
CA HIS A 213 2.57 -6.23 3.31
C HIS A 213 1.96 -7.63 3.53
N ILE A 214 2.75 -8.70 3.33
CA ILE A 214 2.32 -10.08 3.63
C ILE A 214 1.86 -10.19 5.09
N THR A 215 2.62 -9.63 6.03
CA THR A 215 2.24 -9.63 7.46
C THR A 215 0.92 -8.91 7.69
N ASN A 216 0.73 -7.72 7.12
CA ASN A 216 -0.50 -6.94 7.29
C ASN A 216 -1.74 -7.68 6.76
N ASN A 217 -1.68 -8.16 5.52
CA ASN A 217 -2.80 -8.86 4.92
C ASN A 217 -3.01 -10.22 5.57
N GLY A 218 -1.94 -10.86 6.05
CA GLY A 218 -2.02 -12.10 6.81
C GLY A 218 -2.73 -11.91 8.15
N VAL A 219 -2.48 -10.79 8.85
CA VAL A 219 -3.24 -10.39 10.04
C VAL A 219 -4.71 -10.20 9.68
N ALA A 220 -5.03 -9.47 8.60
CA ALA A 220 -6.42 -9.26 8.17
C ALA A 220 -7.15 -10.58 7.87
N VAL A 221 -6.54 -11.48 7.08
CA VAL A 221 -7.11 -12.80 6.76
C VAL A 221 -7.29 -13.65 8.03
N THR A 222 -6.31 -13.60 8.95
CA THR A 222 -6.38 -14.36 10.21
C THR A 222 -7.46 -13.83 11.14
N LEU A 223 -7.59 -12.51 11.28
CA LEU A 223 -8.66 -11.90 12.07
C LEU A 223 -10.04 -12.21 11.48
N GLY A 224 -10.18 -12.18 10.15
CA GLY A 224 -11.42 -12.57 9.47
C GLY A 224 -11.80 -14.04 9.73
N TYR A 225 -10.84 -14.97 9.62
CA TYR A 225 -11.08 -16.39 9.93
C TYR A 225 -11.46 -16.61 11.40
N ILE A 226 -10.75 -15.97 12.35
CA ILE A 226 -11.07 -16.05 13.78
C ILE A 226 -12.48 -15.49 14.05
N ALA A 227 -12.85 -14.39 13.41
CA ALA A 227 -14.17 -13.79 13.56
C ALA A 227 -15.28 -14.73 13.07
N ASN A 228 -15.11 -15.37 11.91
CA ASN A 228 -16.08 -16.36 11.41
C ASN A 228 -16.25 -17.54 12.39
N VAL A 229 -15.14 -18.14 12.83
CA VAL A 229 -15.16 -19.26 13.79
C VAL A 229 -15.78 -18.86 15.13
N ALA A 230 -15.54 -17.63 15.59
CA ALA A 230 -16.15 -17.11 16.81
C ALA A 230 -17.65 -16.91 16.63
N ASN A 231 -18.08 -16.32 15.51
CA ASN A 231 -19.49 -16.08 15.20
C ASN A 231 -20.28 -17.39 15.14
N GLU A 232 -19.77 -18.43 14.47
CA GLU A 232 -20.38 -19.75 14.43
C GLU A 232 -20.61 -20.35 15.82
N ARG A 233 -19.68 -20.13 16.76
CA ARG A 233 -19.77 -20.62 18.14
C ARG A 233 -20.72 -19.80 19.01
N LEU A 234 -21.00 -18.56 18.62
CA LEU A 234 -21.79 -17.60 19.37
C LEU A 234 -23.20 -17.37 18.78
N MET A 235 -23.58 -18.10 17.72
CA MET A 235 -24.86 -17.93 17.00
C MET A 235 -26.12 -18.02 17.89
N ASP A 236 -26.02 -18.65 19.07
CA ASP A 236 -27.13 -18.78 20.02
C ASP A 236 -27.17 -17.67 21.09
N GLN A 237 -26.28 -16.67 21.04
CA GLN A 237 -26.32 -15.54 21.96
C GLN A 237 -27.27 -14.46 21.42
N PRO A 238 -28.29 -14.03 22.20
CA PRO A 238 -29.10 -12.88 21.80
C PRO A 238 -28.19 -11.66 21.67
N VAL A 239 -28.26 -11.00 20.52
CA VAL A 239 -27.58 -9.72 20.28
C VAL A 239 -28.06 -8.72 21.34
N ASP A 240 -27.13 -7.99 21.96
CA ASP A 240 -27.47 -7.02 23.00
C ASP A 240 -28.46 -5.98 22.42
N PRO A 241 -29.69 -5.83 22.97
CA PRO A 241 -30.68 -4.89 22.47
C PRO A 241 -30.19 -3.44 22.44
N ILE A 242 -29.20 -3.10 23.28
CA ILE A 242 -28.58 -1.78 23.29
C ILE A 242 -27.74 -1.58 22.02
N GLN A 243 -27.08 -2.62 21.52
CA GLN A 243 -26.21 -2.55 20.35
C GLN A 243 -27.02 -2.36 19.05
N GLU A 244 -28.23 -2.93 18.96
CA GLU A 244 -29.15 -2.64 17.85
C GLU A 244 -29.78 -1.24 17.93
N ALA A 245 -29.94 -0.68 19.13
CA ALA A 245 -30.58 0.62 19.32
C ALA A 245 -29.67 1.84 19.01
N LEU A 246 -28.34 1.65 18.99
CA LEU A 246 -27.42 2.75 18.69
C LEU A 246 -27.32 3.03 17.18
N PRO A 247 -27.43 4.30 16.74
CA PRO A 247 -27.14 4.67 15.35
C PRO A 247 -25.74 4.21 14.92
N GLY A 248 -25.59 3.67 13.71
CA GLY A 248 -24.32 3.13 13.21
C GLY A 248 -23.14 4.12 13.31
N THR A 249 -23.39 5.42 13.10
CA THR A 249 -22.38 6.48 13.29
C THR A 249 -21.87 6.55 14.73
N LEU A 250 -22.73 6.37 15.73
CA LEU A 250 -22.30 6.39 17.14
C LEU A 250 -21.47 5.14 17.48
N GLN A 251 -21.81 3.99 16.90
CA GLN A 251 -21.00 2.77 17.02
C GLN A 251 -19.60 2.98 16.40
N LEU A 252 -19.51 3.59 15.21
CA LEU A 252 -18.25 3.92 14.56
C LEU A 252 -17.41 4.93 15.36
N ILE A 253 -18.03 5.94 15.97
CA ILE A 253 -17.33 6.88 16.86
C ILE A 253 -16.73 6.13 18.05
N GLY A 254 -17.51 5.27 18.71
CA GLY A 254 -17.04 4.45 19.83
C GLY A 254 -15.88 3.53 19.43
N ALA A 255 -16.01 2.83 18.30
CA ALA A 255 -14.95 1.98 17.76
C ALA A 255 -13.68 2.78 17.41
N THR A 256 -13.81 3.92 16.74
CA THR A 256 -12.70 4.81 16.41
C THR A 256 -11.95 5.26 17.67
N PHE A 257 -12.67 5.64 18.72
CA PHE A 257 -12.06 6.03 19.99
C PHE A 257 -11.29 4.88 20.64
N LEU A 258 -11.91 3.71 20.79
CA LEU A 258 -11.28 2.54 21.40
C LEU A 258 -10.04 2.08 20.62
N VAL A 259 -10.14 1.98 19.30
CA VAL A 259 -9.00 1.64 18.44
C VAL A 259 -7.93 2.73 18.49
N GLY A 260 -8.31 4.01 18.64
CA GLY A 260 -7.37 5.12 18.81
C GLY A 260 -6.49 5.01 20.06
N VAL A 261 -7.05 4.53 21.17
CA VAL A 261 -6.27 4.25 22.40
C VAL A 261 -5.22 3.16 22.12
N TRP A 262 -5.64 2.05 21.52
CA TRP A 262 -4.72 0.96 21.15
C TRP A 262 -3.69 1.39 20.11
N ALA A 263 -4.08 2.17 19.11
CA ALA A 263 -3.21 2.73 18.08
C ALA A 263 -2.12 3.61 18.67
N THR A 264 -2.43 4.40 19.70
CA THR A 264 -1.43 5.26 20.36
C THR A 264 -0.35 4.43 21.04
N VAL A 265 -0.74 3.43 21.83
CA VAL A 265 0.20 2.55 22.55
C VAL A 265 1.02 1.71 21.57
N SER A 266 0.34 1.02 20.64
CA SER A 266 1.00 0.15 19.66
C SER A 266 1.87 0.92 18.68
N GLY A 267 1.44 2.10 18.23
CA GLY A 267 2.21 3.01 17.38
C GLY A 267 3.48 3.52 18.03
N LEU A 268 3.46 3.81 19.34
CA LEU A 268 4.68 4.16 20.08
C LEU A 268 5.67 2.99 20.09
N LEU A 269 5.21 1.78 20.36
CA LEU A 269 6.06 0.58 20.33
C LEU A 269 6.63 0.32 18.94
N ALA A 270 5.82 0.44 17.89
CA ALA A 270 6.25 0.34 16.50
C ALA A 270 7.34 1.39 16.18
N TYR A 271 7.15 2.63 16.63
CA TYR A 271 8.13 3.70 16.45
C TYR A 271 9.45 3.41 17.17
N LEU A 272 9.42 2.86 18.39
CA LEU A 272 10.64 2.47 19.11
C LEU A 272 11.43 1.38 18.37
N LEU A 273 10.75 0.38 17.81
CA LEU A 273 11.40 -0.64 16.96
C LEU A 273 11.96 -0.02 15.68
N LEU A 274 11.19 0.85 15.03
CA LEU A 274 11.62 1.56 13.84
C LEU A 274 12.89 2.36 14.12
N ARG A 275 12.98 3.05 15.27
CA ARG A 275 14.18 3.79 15.69
C ARG A 275 15.44 2.94 15.78
N VAL A 276 15.33 1.64 16.04
CA VAL A 276 16.48 0.72 16.00
C VAL A 276 16.94 0.49 14.56
N ILE A 277 16.02 0.20 13.64
CA ILE A 277 16.34 0.10 12.20
C ILE A 277 16.96 1.40 11.71
N ILE A 278 16.44 2.55 12.17
CA ILE A 278 16.98 3.86 11.83
C ILE A 278 18.46 3.94 12.23
N ARG A 279 18.79 3.71 13.49
CA ARG A 279 20.18 3.81 13.97
C ARG A 279 21.12 2.84 13.25
N GLU A 280 20.67 1.63 12.93
CA GLU A 280 21.50 0.61 12.30
C GLU A 280 21.69 0.77 10.78
N THR A 281 20.87 1.61 10.16
CA THR A 281 20.91 1.89 8.72
C THR A 281 21.41 3.30 8.41
N GLU A 282 21.72 4.09 9.42
CA GLU A 282 22.43 5.37 9.26
C GLU A 282 23.71 5.16 8.45
N GLY A 283 23.89 5.99 7.41
CA GLY A 283 25.02 5.92 6.47
C GLY A 283 24.85 4.96 5.28
N ARG A 284 23.95 3.96 5.32
CA ARG A 284 23.68 3.09 4.15
C ARG A 284 22.83 3.79 3.10
N THR A 285 21.87 4.58 3.55
CA THR A 285 20.93 5.29 2.69
C THR A 285 21.58 6.40 1.88
N GLN A 286 22.76 6.91 2.26
CA GLN A 286 23.43 8.02 1.58
C GLN A 286 24.18 7.62 0.31
N GLY A 287 24.51 6.32 0.13
CA GLY A 287 25.32 5.87 -1.02
C GLY A 287 24.54 5.69 -2.34
N HIS A 288 23.21 5.74 -2.31
CA HIS A 288 22.35 5.38 -3.46
C HIS A 288 21.24 6.41 -3.77
N VAL A 289 21.30 7.59 -3.15
CA VAL A 289 20.42 8.70 -3.54
C VAL A 289 20.99 9.29 -4.81
N GLU A 290 20.34 9.04 -5.95
CA GLU A 290 20.60 9.81 -7.18
C GLU A 290 20.46 11.30 -6.82
N GLU A 291 21.38 12.15 -7.30
CA GLU A 291 21.33 13.58 -6.98
C GLU A 291 19.93 14.13 -7.25
N PRO A 292 19.34 14.89 -6.31
CA PRO A 292 17.98 15.36 -6.45
C PRO A 292 17.86 16.16 -7.74
N VAL A 293 16.94 15.73 -8.61
CA VAL A 293 16.63 16.46 -9.84
C VAL A 293 16.01 17.78 -9.39
N SER A 294 16.59 18.91 -9.81
CA SER A 294 15.98 20.21 -9.55
C SER A 294 14.50 20.18 -9.93
N LYS A 295 13.61 20.48 -8.98
CA LYS A 295 12.15 20.50 -9.19
C LYS A 295 11.75 21.35 -10.40
N SER A 296 12.55 22.38 -10.73
CA SER A 296 12.36 23.25 -11.90
C SER A 296 12.53 22.56 -13.27
N LYS A 297 13.04 21.33 -13.32
CA LYS A 297 13.27 20.58 -14.57
C LYS A 297 12.19 19.55 -14.90
N VAL A 298 11.24 19.27 -14.00
CA VAL A 298 10.16 18.30 -14.27
C VAL A 298 8.95 19.04 -14.84
N SER A 299 8.58 18.71 -16.08
CA SER A 299 7.43 19.31 -16.74
C SER A 299 6.11 18.93 -16.05
N PHE A 300 5.20 19.89 -15.88
CA PHE A 300 3.83 19.67 -15.40
C PHE A 300 3.10 18.55 -16.17
N PHE A 301 3.32 18.46 -17.48
CA PHE A 301 2.73 17.43 -18.35
C PHE A 301 3.11 16.00 -17.92
N ALA A 302 4.17 15.80 -17.15
CA ALA A 302 4.53 14.49 -16.60
C ALA A 302 3.51 13.98 -15.57
N PHE A 303 2.73 14.87 -14.94
CA PHE A 303 1.78 14.54 -13.87
C PHE A 303 0.33 14.40 -14.34
N ILE A 304 0.01 14.79 -15.58
CA ILE A 304 -1.34 14.66 -16.15
C ILE A 304 -1.95 13.26 -15.95
N PRO A 305 -1.24 12.13 -16.18
CA PRO A 305 -1.85 10.82 -16.00
C PRO A 305 -2.29 10.53 -14.56
N VAL A 306 -1.51 10.98 -13.56
CA VAL A 306 -1.88 10.86 -12.16
C VAL A 306 -3.05 11.77 -11.83
N ILE A 307 -3.07 13.01 -12.34
CA ILE A 307 -4.19 13.93 -12.17
C ILE A 307 -5.49 13.30 -12.71
N LEU A 308 -5.45 12.70 -13.90
CA LEU A 308 -6.61 11.99 -14.47
C LEU A 308 -7.06 10.83 -13.59
N THR A 309 -6.12 10.08 -13.00
CA THR A 309 -6.46 8.99 -12.08
C THR A 309 -7.10 9.50 -10.79
N LEU A 310 -6.62 10.64 -10.27
CA LEU A 310 -7.22 11.29 -9.09
C LEU A 310 -8.63 11.83 -9.37
N LEU A 311 -8.85 12.40 -10.55
CA LEU A 311 -10.19 12.83 -10.98
C LEU A 311 -11.15 11.64 -11.11
N LEU A 312 -10.68 10.53 -11.67
CA LEU A 312 -11.44 9.28 -11.74
C LEU A 312 -11.75 8.72 -10.35
N PHE A 313 -10.78 8.70 -9.44
CA PHE A 313 -11.00 8.29 -8.04
C PHE A 313 -12.02 9.19 -7.35
N ALA A 314 -11.92 10.51 -7.52
CA ALA A 314 -12.88 11.47 -6.95
C ALA A 314 -14.30 11.25 -7.50
N TYR A 315 -14.43 10.97 -8.79
CA TYR A 315 -15.73 10.63 -9.39
C TYR A 315 -16.32 9.34 -8.81
N ILE A 316 -15.52 8.26 -8.69
CA ILE A 316 -15.97 7.01 -8.07
C ILE A 316 -16.34 7.23 -6.60
N GLY A 317 -15.55 8.00 -5.86
CA GLY A 317 -15.84 8.36 -4.47
C GLY A 317 -17.15 9.15 -4.33
N TYR A 318 -17.43 10.06 -5.26
CA TYR A 318 -18.71 10.77 -5.31
C TYR A 318 -19.89 9.80 -5.52
N LEU A 319 -19.76 8.82 -6.42
CA LEU A 319 -20.78 7.79 -6.61
C LEU A 319 -20.99 6.93 -5.36
N GLN A 320 -19.91 6.56 -4.66
CA GLN A 320 -19.99 5.84 -3.39
C GLN A 320 -20.77 6.64 -2.34
N ILE A 321 -20.53 7.94 -2.22
CA ILE A 321 -21.26 8.83 -1.30
C ILE A 321 -22.74 8.91 -1.67
N LEU A 322 -23.08 9.06 -2.95
CA LEU A 322 -24.47 9.06 -3.40
C LEU A 322 -25.18 7.74 -3.06
N GLN A 323 -24.49 6.61 -3.24
CA GLN A 323 -25.03 5.29 -2.92
C GLN A 323 -25.34 5.16 -1.41
N MET A 324 -24.43 5.61 -0.55
CA MET A 324 -24.65 5.64 0.91
C MET A 324 -25.89 6.48 1.28
N GLY A 325 -26.07 7.63 0.63
CA GLY A 325 -27.19 8.54 0.91
C GLY A 325 -28.57 8.03 0.45
N MET A 326 -28.60 7.05 -0.46
CA MET A 326 -29.83 6.37 -0.92
C MET A 326 -30.29 5.25 0.03
N VAL A 327 -29.39 4.74 0.87
CA VAL A 327 -29.69 3.77 1.94
C VAL A 327 -29.94 4.58 3.21
N LYS A 328 -31.22 4.88 3.50
CA LYS A 328 -31.68 5.61 4.69
C LYS A 328 -32.92 4.97 5.27
#